data_AF-A0A089P5F5-F1
#
_entry.id   AF-A0A089P5F5-F1
#
_cell.length_a   1.000
_cell.length_b   1.000
_cell.length_c   1.000
_cell.angle_alpha   90.00
_cell.angle_beta   90.00
_cell.angle_gamma   90.00
#
_symmetry.space_group_name_H-M   'P 1'
#
loop_
_entity.id
_entity.type
_entity.pdbx_description
1 polymer ?
#
loop_
_entity_poly.entity_id
_entity_poly.type
_entity_poly.pdbx_seq_one_letter_code
_entity_poly.pdbx_strand_id
1 'polypeptide(L)' 'MAKIDDNCQMYFNDEAPSCFLEIKSIGSINPSEMAKPISDFVNEKMAVPIDRIYISFEDVPASLWAWNGRTFS' A
#
# COMPACT_ATOMS: atom_id res chain seq x y z
N MET A 1 -5.97 5.01 7.91
CA MET A 1 -4.68 5.26 8.61
C MET A 1 -3.57 5.05 7.59
N ALA A 2 -2.50 5.83 7.66
CA ALA A 2 -1.32 5.65 6.80
C ALA A 2 -0.06 5.70 7.65
N LYS A 3 0.93 4.88 7.29
CA LYS A 3 2.28 4.86 7.87
C LYS A 3 3.27 4.92 6.70
N ILE A 4 4.35 5.68 6.87
CA ILE A 4 5.43 5.80 5.91
C ILE A 4 6.72 5.45 6.64
N ASP A 5 7.44 4.46 6.13
CA ASP A 5 8.80 4.12 6.56
C ASP A 5 9.75 4.48 5.42
N ASP A 6 10.51 5.56 5.57
CA ASP A 6 11.48 6.02 4.57
C ASP A 6 12.89 5.46 4.85
N ASN A 7 13.80 5.64 3.88
CA ASN A 7 15.20 5.19 3.97
C ASN A 7 15.37 3.69 4.32
N CYS A 8 14.37 2.87 3.98
CA CYS A 8 14.44 1.43 4.13
C CYS A 8 15.47 0.85 3.15
N GLN A 9 16.27 -0.10 3.61
CA GLN A 9 17.07 -0.91 2.68
C GLN A 9 16.13 -1.86 1.92
N MET A 10 15.97 -1.60 0.63
CA MET A 10 15.08 -2.35 -0.26
C MET A 10 15.86 -2.77 -1.51
N TYR A 11 15.52 -3.95 -2.04
CA TYR A 11 16.09 -4.48 -3.27
C TYR A 11 14.98 -4.86 -4.25
N PHE A 12 15.03 -4.30 -5.45
CA PHE A 12 14.10 -4.59 -6.55
C PHE A 12 14.91 -4.76 -7.82
N ASN A 13 15.51 -5.95 -7.98
CA ASN A 13 16.57 -6.25 -8.97
C ASN A 13 17.90 -5.47 -8.76
N ASP A 14 17.85 -4.27 -8.20
CA ASP A 14 18.98 -3.46 -7.73
C ASP A 14 18.53 -2.57 -6.54
N GLU A 15 19.40 -1.70 -6.07
CA GLU A 15 19.16 -0.77 -4.95
C GLU A 15 18.60 0.60 -5.39
N ALA A 16 18.19 0.76 -6.67
CA ALA A 16 17.56 1.99 -7.10
C ALA A 16 16.22 2.21 -6.35
N PRO A 17 15.73 3.45 -6.20
CA PRO A 17 14.50 3.75 -5.47
C PRO A 17 13.34 2.83 -5.88
N SER A 18 12.68 2.24 -4.89
CA SER A 18 11.54 1.34 -5.05
C SER A 18 10.54 1.58 -3.93
N CYS A 19 9.30 1.13 -4.11
CA CYS A 19 8.26 1.30 -3.11
C CYS A 19 7.40 0.04 -3.02
N PHE A 20 7.10 -0.36 -1.78
CA PHE A 20 6.13 -1.40 -1.49
C PHE A 20 5.01 -0.79 -0.64
N LEU A 21 3.78 -0.93 -1.10
CA LEU A 21 2.59 -0.45 -0.40
C LEU A 21 1.73 -1.64 0.05
N GLU A 22 1.25 -1.57 1.28
CA GLU A 22 0.18 -2.46 1.77
C GLU A 22 -1.08 -1.63 2.00
N ILE A 23 -2.16 -2.01 1.33
CA ILE A 23 -3.46 -1.36 1.41
C ILE A 23 -4.45 -2.37 1.96
N LYS A 24 -4.91 -2.12 3.18
CA LYS A 24 -5.87 -2.97 3.89
C LYS A 24 -7.12 -2.17 4.22
N SER A 25 -8.28 -2.77 3.99
CA SER A 25 -9.58 -2.14 4.24
C SER A 25 -10.59 -3.19 4.66
N ILE A 26 -11.65 -2.78 5.37
CA ILE A 26 -12.84 -3.61 5.59
C ILE A 26 -13.81 -3.31 4.45
N GLY A 27 -13.85 -4.16 3.44
CA GLY A 27 -14.57 -3.92 2.20
C GLY A 27 -14.00 -2.76 1.37
N SER A 28 -14.69 -2.42 0.29
CA SER A 28 -14.39 -1.29 -0.61
C SER A 28 -12.98 -1.31 -1.21
N ILE A 29 -12.36 -2.48 -1.38
CA ILE A 29 -11.10 -2.62 -2.10
C ILE A 29 -11.39 -2.96 -3.58
N ASN A 30 -10.84 -2.19 -4.51
CA ASN A 30 -10.95 -2.45 -5.95
C ASN A 30 -9.57 -2.30 -6.62
N PRO A 31 -8.72 -3.35 -6.60
CA PRO A 31 -7.34 -3.26 -7.07
C PRO A 31 -7.19 -2.76 -8.51
N SER A 32 -8.11 -3.12 -9.42
CA SER A 32 -8.04 -2.73 -10.83
C SER A 32 -8.24 -1.22 -11.05
N GLU A 33 -9.05 -0.56 -10.21
CA GLU A 33 -9.29 0.89 -10.26
C GLU A 33 -8.28 1.68 -9.41
N MET A 34 -7.78 1.06 -8.33
CA MET A 34 -6.91 1.73 -7.35
C MET A 34 -5.42 1.71 -7.74
N ALA A 35 -4.93 0.66 -8.39
CA ALA A 35 -3.50 0.47 -8.62
C ALA A 35 -2.88 1.63 -9.40
N LYS A 36 -3.49 2.03 -10.52
CA LYS A 36 -2.96 3.10 -11.38
C LYS A 36 -2.83 4.45 -10.66
N PRO A 37 -3.90 5.05 -10.12
CA PRO A 37 -3.80 6.37 -9.49
C PRO A 37 -2.85 6.39 -8.28
N ILE A 38 -2.72 5.27 -7.55
CA ILE A 38 -1.80 5.17 -6.42
C ILE A 38 -0.35 5.11 -6.88
N SER A 39 -0.04 4.29 -7.89
CA SER A 39 1.30 4.24 -8.49
C SER A 39 1.68 5.58 -9.13
N ASP A 40 0.74 6.24 -9.83
CA ASP A 40 0.96 7.58 -10.39
C ASP A 40 1.29 8.59 -9.28
N PHE A 41 0.56 8.58 -8.17
CA PHE A 41 0.81 9.46 -7.03
C PHE A 41 2.19 9.25 -6.41
N VAL A 42 2.59 7.99 -6.20
CA VAL A 42 3.91 7.65 -5.66
C VAL A 42 5.02 8.08 -6.62
N ASN A 43 4.82 7.87 -7.92
CA ASN A 43 5.76 8.33 -8.93
C ASN A 43 5.91 9.86 -8.92
N GLU A 44 4.80 10.59 -8.91
CA GLU A 44 4.81 12.06 -8.93
C GLU A 44 5.43 12.67 -7.66
N LYS A 45 5.10 12.12 -6.49
CA LYS A 45 5.50 12.72 -5.21
C LYS A 45 6.85 12.24 -4.69
N MET A 46 7.23 11.00 -4.99
CA MET A 46 8.42 10.35 -4.42
C MET A 46 9.47 10.03 -5.47
N ALA A 47 9.21 10.31 -6.76
CA ALA A 47 10.11 10.03 -7.88
C ALA A 47 10.52 8.54 -8.00
N VAL A 48 9.69 7.62 -7.50
CA VAL A 48 9.89 6.18 -7.68
C VAL A 48 9.33 5.76 -9.05
N PRO A 49 10.11 5.10 -9.92
CA PRO A 49 9.61 4.61 -11.21
C PRO A 49 8.42 3.67 -11.06
N ILE A 50 7.41 3.78 -11.93
CA ILE A 50 6.16 3.01 -11.85
C ILE A 50 6.42 1.49 -11.86
N ASP A 51 7.39 1.04 -12.64
CA ASP A 51 7.81 -0.37 -12.77
C ASP A 51 8.54 -0.90 -11.52
N ARG A 52 8.77 -0.06 -10.50
CA ARG A 52 9.42 -0.39 -9.22
C ARG A 52 8.48 -0.19 -8.02
N ILE A 53 7.17 -0.16 -8.28
CA ILE A 53 6.13 -0.03 -7.26
C ILE A 53 5.32 -1.32 -7.21
N TYR A 54 5.30 -1.96 -6.04
CA TYR A 54 4.38 -3.04 -5.75
C TYR A 54 3.32 -2.59 -4.74
N ILE A 55 2.08 -3.05 -4.97
CA ILE A 55 0.95 -2.79 -4.07
C ILE A 55 0.30 -4.13 -3.72
N SER A 56 0.27 -4.43 -2.43
CA SER A 56 -0.51 -5.54 -1.88
C SER A 56 -1.85 -5.01 -1.38
N PHE A 57 -2.94 -5.57 -1.89
CA PHE A 57 -4.30 -5.24 -1.47
C PHE A 57 -4.88 -6.37 -0.61
N GLU A 58 -5.46 -6.03 0.53
CA GLU A 58 -6.12 -6.97 1.43
C GLU A 58 -7.51 -6.47 1.84
N ASP A 59 -8.56 -7.20 1.43
CA ASP A 59 -9.91 -7.02 1.99
C ASP A 59 -10.01 -7.83 3.30
N VAL A 60 -10.04 -7.12 4.43
CA VAL A 60 -10.00 -7.75 5.75
C VAL A 60 -11.40 -7.83 6.35
N PRO A 61 -11.86 -9.04 6.74
CA PRO A 61 -13.13 -9.19 7.44
C PRO A 61 -13.23 -8.29 8.69
N ALA A 62 -14.42 -7.73 8.92
CA ALA A 62 -14.67 -6.85 10.08
C ALA A 62 -14.36 -7.50 11.44
N SER A 63 -14.47 -8.84 11.53
CA SER A 63 -14.13 -9.62 12.72
C SER A 63 -12.63 -9.75 12.99
N LEU A 64 -11.78 -9.49 11.98
CA LEU A 64 -10.32 -9.52 12.09
C LEU A 64 -9.71 -8.13 12.28
N TRP A 65 -10.54 -7.10 12.37
CA TRP A 65 -10.09 -5.72 12.55
C TRP A 65 -10.72 -5.14 13.81
N ALA A 66 -9.91 -4.56 14.69
CA ALA A 66 -10.36 -4.02 15.97
C ALA A 66 -10.01 -2.54 16.13
N TRP A 67 -10.90 -1.80 16.79
CA TRP A 67 -10.70 -0.41 17.19
C TRP A 67 -11.46 -0.16 18.50
N ASN A 68 -10.88 0.66 19.38
CA ASN A 68 -11.49 1.01 20.68
C ASN A 68 -11.87 -0.22 21.53
N GLY A 69 -11.00 -1.24 21.53
CA GLY A 69 -11.18 -2.46 22.32
C GLY A 69 -12.26 -3.43 21.83
N ARG A 70 -12.79 -3.25 20.62
CA ARG A 70 -13.80 -4.15 20.01
C ARG A 70 -13.52 -4.37 18.53
N THR A 71 -14.01 -5.49 17.99
CA THR A 71 -14.02 -5.75 16.54
C THR A 71 -15.07 -4.90 15.83
N PHE A 72 -14.96 -4.79 14.50
CA PHE A 72 -15.98 -4.13 13.68
C PHE A 72 -17.20 -5.03 13.38
N SER A 73 -17.14 -6.31 13.76
CA SER A 73 -18.28 -7.24 13.84
C SER A 73 -18.85 -7.36 15.24
#